data_AF-A0A972UZN0-F1
#
_entry.id   AF-A0A972UZN0-F1
#
_cell.length_a   1.000
_cell.length_b   1.000
_cell.length_c   1.000
_cell.angle_alpha   90.00
_cell.angle_beta   90.00
_cell.angle_gamma   90.00
#
_symmetry.space_group_name_H-M   'P 1'
#
loop_
_entity.id
_entity.type
_entity.pdbx_description
1 polymer ?
#
loop_
_entity_poly.entity_id
_entity_poly.type
_entity_poly.pdbx_seq_one_letter_code
_entity_poly.pdbx_strand_id
1 'polypeptide(L)'
;MQTKRYFSKKRIIIYYLLVIVIPSCILGFLALRGIRNDQALIEREQRKKLAESGTSIISETNSHITIFNNRFKGKIPDLSPSFPSHLTFIEPTLNSFIEENNLIRSIFLIQPSGSIRIFHPSLLYLPEIIKKTEKEWSPYNYIDLFIEGWNYEFKEKDLQKTLIYYQKKLKEFEKKEIEGYILTQIARVQTKQSDYNKAKKTYQLIESEYGDITIDKRIQLGAMAQLEKSNISLLLGDTASALNYTIEFLNRILNAEWQLDNSAYKNLISSGNIFISQFKESNNGKIKILLASADTLFEKIYIREKITEYLFEFMNNSSLLVMNFLNNPDNNGQFPFMKYVVIENNSFYVSLFRGVENQYWGVVFNVDKIFNDILLPSIREHSENENFQWQLFGEGGELIANSSNINFELEPVTIESPVELPAWTIKLYAEPTGLINTLFFPGHNIFLFIFIFIALVLALGLFFTIQIVSKELQLSKMKSDFISTVSHEFKSPLTSIRHITDMLVFKRVPTESKKQEYYEIIQQQSERLSHLINNILDFSKLEEGEKKFRFEPVFIDQILQEIITSFKNSIPDKSFKVIYKQGNRLP
;
A
#
# COMPACT_ATOMS: atom_id res chain seq x y z
N MET A 1 -57.50 32.28 -41.44
CA MET A 1 -56.02 32.22 -41.52
C MET A 1 -55.29 32.04 -40.18
N GLN A 2 -55.83 32.49 -39.04
CA GLN A 2 -55.15 32.39 -37.73
C GLN A 2 -54.97 30.96 -37.17
N THR A 3 -55.89 30.02 -37.45
CA THR A 3 -55.81 28.63 -36.97
C THR A 3 -54.70 27.79 -37.64
N LYS A 4 -54.36 28.06 -38.91
CA LYS A 4 -53.25 27.40 -39.61
C LYS A 4 -51.87 27.79 -39.06
N ARG A 5 -51.73 28.98 -38.49
CA ARG A 5 -50.46 29.52 -37.95
C ARG A 5 -50.15 29.03 -36.53
N TYR A 6 -51.16 28.62 -35.77
CA TYR A 6 -50.98 28.05 -34.42
C TYR A 6 -50.51 26.57 -34.48
N PHE A 7 -51.01 25.81 -35.47
CA PHE A 7 -50.62 24.41 -35.67
C PHE A 7 -49.18 24.21 -36.18
N SER A 8 -48.60 25.16 -36.91
CA SER A 8 -47.19 25.04 -37.35
C SER A 8 -46.19 25.22 -36.20
N LYS A 9 -46.55 25.95 -35.13
CA LYS A 9 -45.64 26.27 -34.02
C LYS A 9 -45.40 25.10 -33.06
N LYS A 10 -46.44 24.33 -32.72
CA LYS A 10 -46.26 23.07 -31.97
C LYS A 10 -45.40 22.07 -32.72
N ARG A 11 -45.51 22.03 -34.05
CA ARG A 11 -44.68 21.15 -34.89
C ARG A 11 -43.19 21.51 -34.78
N ILE A 12 -42.82 22.80 -34.77
CA ILE A 12 -41.42 23.21 -34.63
C ILE A 12 -40.81 22.73 -33.30
N ILE A 13 -41.53 22.87 -32.18
CA ILE A 13 -41.07 22.39 -30.86
C ILE A 13 -40.97 20.86 -30.84
N ILE A 14 -41.95 20.17 -31.42
CA ILE A 14 -41.93 18.70 -31.53
C ILE A 14 -40.78 18.23 -32.40
N TYR A 15 -40.51 18.90 -33.53
CA TYR A 15 -39.36 18.58 -34.39
C TYR A 15 -38.03 18.85 -33.69
N TYR A 16 -37.91 19.93 -32.92
CA TYR A 16 -36.71 20.20 -32.13
C TYR A 16 -36.47 19.10 -31.07
N LEU A 17 -37.51 18.68 -30.36
CA LEU A 17 -37.43 17.59 -29.39
C LEU A 17 -37.07 16.25 -30.05
N LEU A 18 -37.70 15.91 -31.18
CA LEU A 18 -37.48 14.63 -31.88
C LEU A 18 -36.15 14.54 -32.61
N VAL A 19 -35.70 15.63 -33.24
CA VAL A 19 -34.53 15.63 -34.12
C VAL A 19 -33.26 15.96 -33.36
N ILE A 20 -33.34 16.75 -32.29
CA ILE A 20 -32.15 17.25 -31.59
C ILE A 20 -32.06 16.67 -30.18
N VAL A 21 -33.09 16.84 -29.35
CA VAL A 21 -33.00 16.47 -27.93
C VAL A 21 -32.91 14.95 -27.73
N ILE A 22 -33.80 14.18 -28.36
CA ILE A 22 -33.83 12.72 -28.18
C ILE A 22 -32.53 12.06 -28.69
N PRO A 23 -32.03 12.33 -29.91
CA PRO A 23 -30.76 11.78 -30.36
C PRO A 23 -29.57 12.20 -29.49
N SER A 24 -29.56 13.45 -29.00
CA SER A 24 -28.53 13.95 -28.08
C SER A 24 -28.51 13.19 -26.76
N CYS A 25 -29.68 12.91 -26.17
CA CYS A 25 -29.78 12.10 -24.96
C CYS A 25 -29.34 10.65 -25.20
N ILE A 26 -29.69 10.06 -26.34
CA ILE A 26 -29.26 8.71 -26.72
C ILE A 26 -27.73 8.65 -26.88
N LEU A 27 -27.13 9.63 -27.56
CA LEU A 27 -25.67 9.76 -27.70
C LEU A 27 -24.98 9.93 -26.35
N GLY A 28 -25.51 10.80 -25.47
CA GLY A 28 -24.99 10.97 -24.11
C GLY A 28 -25.04 9.68 -23.29
N PHE A 29 -26.14 8.93 -23.38
CA PHE A 29 -26.26 7.64 -22.71
C PHE A 29 -25.29 6.59 -23.27
N LEU A 30 -25.12 6.52 -24.60
CA LEU A 30 -24.16 5.61 -25.23
C LEU A 30 -22.71 5.96 -24.88
N ALA A 31 -22.37 7.26 -24.81
CA ALA A 31 -21.05 7.72 -24.37
C ALA A 31 -20.78 7.34 -22.90
N LEU A 32 -21.73 7.55 -21.99
CA LEU A 32 -21.62 7.14 -20.60
C LEU A 32 -21.44 5.61 -20.46
N ARG A 33 -22.17 4.84 -21.27
CA ARG A 33 -22.03 3.38 -21.29
C ARG A 33 -20.68 2.95 -21.84
N GLY A 34 -20.16 3.64 -22.86
CA GLY A 34 -18.80 3.45 -23.39
C GLY A 34 -17.75 3.64 -22.31
N ILE A 35 -17.77 4.77 -21.61
CA ILE A 35 -16.83 5.10 -20.53
C ILE A 35 -16.84 4.03 -19.43
N ARG A 36 -18.01 3.53 -19.03
CA ARG A 36 -18.11 2.45 -18.02
C ARG A 36 -17.51 1.13 -18.52
N ASN A 37 -17.71 0.80 -19.79
CA ASN A 37 -17.13 -0.41 -20.38
C ASN A 37 -15.60 -0.29 -20.47
N ASP A 38 -15.09 0.88 -20.84
CA ASP A 38 -13.65 1.16 -20.95
C ASP A 38 -12.99 1.11 -19.57
N GLN A 39 -13.63 1.67 -18.55
CA GLN A 39 -13.17 1.56 -17.16
C GLN A 39 -13.06 0.08 -16.73
N ALA A 40 -14.08 -0.73 -17.01
CA ALA A 40 -14.05 -2.16 -16.70
C ALA A 40 -12.94 -2.91 -17.48
N LEU A 41 -12.60 -2.45 -18.69
CA LEU A 41 -11.51 -3.04 -19.48
C LEU A 41 -10.13 -2.66 -18.92
N ILE A 42 -9.94 -1.40 -18.52
CA ILE A 42 -8.72 -0.92 -17.84
C ILE A 42 -8.52 -1.67 -16.51
N GLU A 43 -9.56 -1.79 -15.69
CA GLU A 43 -9.50 -2.53 -14.42
C GLU A 43 -9.12 -4.01 -14.65
N ARG A 44 -9.66 -4.64 -15.71
CA ARG A 44 -9.27 -6.02 -16.10
C ARG A 44 -7.82 -6.11 -16.54
N GLU A 45 -7.34 -5.16 -17.34
CA GLU A 45 -5.95 -5.14 -17.79
C GLU A 45 -4.98 -4.91 -16.63
N GLN A 46 -5.30 -3.99 -15.72
CA GLN A 46 -4.53 -3.77 -14.49
C GLN A 46 -4.50 -5.03 -13.63
N ARG A 47 -5.64 -5.68 -13.38
CA ARG A 47 -5.66 -6.96 -12.64
C ARG A 47 -4.83 -8.05 -13.31
N LYS A 48 -4.86 -8.13 -14.65
CA LYS A 48 -4.03 -9.09 -15.39
C LYS A 48 -2.55 -8.81 -15.18
N LYS A 49 -2.12 -7.55 -15.27
CA LYS A 49 -0.74 -7.13 -14.99
C LYS A 49 -0.32 -7.46 -13.56
N LEU A 50 -1.17 -7.16 -12.57
CA LEU A 50 -0.90 -7.53 -11.17
C LEU A 50 -0.72 -9.05 -10.99
N ALA A 51 -1.55 -9.86 -11.64
CA ALA A 51 -1.43 -11.32 -11.59
C ALA A 51 -0.12 -11.81 -12.27
N GLU A 52 0.26 -11.22 -13.40
CA GLU A 52 1.55 -11.49 -14.07
C GLU A 52 2.73 -11.06 -13.20
N SER A 53 2.61 -9.92 -12.52
CA SER A 53 3.61 -9.38 -11.60
C SER A 53 3.84 -10.31 -10.42
N GLY A 54 2.78 -10.72 -9.72
CA GLY A 54 2.99 -11.57 -8.57
C GLY A 54 3.31 -13.03 -8.90
N THR A 55 2.94 -13.55 -10.09
CA THR A 55 3.52 -14.82 -10.56
C THR A 55 5.01 -14.67 -10.86
N SER A 56 5.46 -13.52 -11.37
CA SER A 56 6.89 -13.22 -11.58
C SER A 56 7.65 -13.13 -10.26
N ILE A 57 7.11 -12.45 -9.24
CA ILE A 57 7.69 -12.36 -7.88
C ILE A 57 7.90 -13.76 -7.27
N ILE A 58 6.89 -14.62 -7.35
CA ILE A 58 6.97 -16.00 -6.84
C ILE A 58 7.99 -16.82 -7.64
N SER A 59 7.98 -16.69 -8.97
CA SER A 59 8.92 -17.38 -9.85
C SER A 59 10.37 -16.97 -9.57
N GLU A 60 10.62 -15.68 -9.38
CA GLU A 60 11.93 -15.14 -9.02
C GLU A 60 12.40 -15.70 -7.67
N THR A 61 11.54 -15.65 -6.65
CA THR A 61 11.83 -16.22 -5.32
C THR A 61 12.20 -17.71 -5.42
N ASN A 62 11.43 -18.48 -6.19
CA ASN A 62 11.68 -19.90 -6.40
C ASN A 62 12.97 -20.15 -7.21
N SER A 63 13.32 -19.24 -8.13
CA SER A 63 14.55 -19.34 -8.93
C SER A 63 15.81 -19.23 -8.06
N HIS A 64 15.82 -18.33 -7.06
CA HIS A 64 16.93 -18.20 -6.11
C HIS A 64 17.15 -19.50 -5.32
N ILE A 65 16.06 -20.11 -4.86
CA ILE A 65 16.12 -21.37 -4.12
C ILE A 65 16.56 -22.52 -5.03
N THR A 66 16.08 -22.54 -6.28
CA THR A 66 16.47 -23.54 -7.29
C THR A 66 17.96 -23.45 -7.63
N ILE A 67 18.49 -22.23 -7.82
CA ILE A 67 19.92 -21.99 -8.05
C ILE A 67 20.75 -22.50 -6.86
N PHE A 68 20.33 -22.16 -5.64
CA PHE A 68 20.99 -22.65 -4.42
C PHE A 68 20.99 -24.18 -4.38
N ASN A 69 19.83 -24.80 -4.58
CA ASN A 69 19.66 -26.25 -4.57
C ASN A 69 20.57 -26.94 -5.59
N ASN A 70 20.68 -26.40 -6.81
CA ASN A 70 21.58 -26.92 -7.83
C ASN A 70 23.06 -26.82 -7.43
N ARG A 71 23.46 -25.69 -6.81
CA ARG A 71 24.82 -25.51 -6.28
C ARG A 71 25.14 -26.51 -5.17
N PHE A 72 24.21 -26.74 -4.25
CA PHE A 72 24.39 -27.70 -3.16
C PHE A 72 24.43 -29.14 -3.68
N LYS A 73 23.55 -29.50 -4.62
CA LYS A 73 23.54 -30.82 -5.27
C LYS A 73 24.89 -31.17 -5.90
N GLY A 74 25.57 -30.19 -6.50
CA GLY A 74 26.91 -30.35 -7.05
C GLY A 74 27.99 -30.71 -6.01
N LYS A 75 27.81 -30.36 -4.73
CA LYS A 75 28.75 -30.69 -3.65
C LYS A 75 28.52 -32.07 -3.02
N ILE A 76 27.34 -32.66 -3.16
CA ILE A 76 26.98 -33.95 -2.53
C ILE A 76 27.96 -35.11 -2.86
N PRO A 77 28.46 -35.27 -4.10
CA PRO A 77 29.46 -36.29 -4.42
C PRO A 77 30.74 -36.14 -3.60
N ASP A 78 31.22 -34.91 -3.41
CA ASP A 78 32.42 -34.61 -2.60
C ASP A 78 32.18 -34.89 -1.10
N LEU A 79 30.93 -34.84 -0.66
CA LEU A 79 30.51 -35.11 0.72
C LEU A 79 30.29 -36.61 1.02
N SER A 80 30.30 -37.49 0.00
CA SER A 80 29.88 -38.89 0.12
C SER A 80 30.95 -40.00 -0.01
N PRO A 81 32.29 -39.80 0.07
CA PRO A 81 33.22 -40.91 -0.07
C PRO A 81 33.32 -41.75 1.22
N SER A 82 32.42 -42.73 1.38
CA SER A 82 32.47 -43.88 2.34
C SER A 82 32.46 -43.59 3.88
N PHE A 83 31.54 -44.25 4.59
CA PHE A 83 31.30 -44.19 6.06
C PHE A 83 32.40 -44.90 6.89
N PRO A 84 32.60 -44.67 8.22
CA PRO A 84 32.14 -43.62 9.15
C PRO A 84 33.25 -42.69 9.70
N SER A 85 34.53 -42.86 9.34
CA SER A 85 35.66 -42.19 10.02
C SER A 85 35.92 -40.73 9.60
N HIS A 86 35.24 -40.23 8.57
CA HIS A 86 35.57 -38.93 7.92
C HIS A 86 34.51 -37.83 8.11
N LEU A 87 33.40 -38.07 8.80
CA LEU A 87 32.38 -37.02 9.02
C LEU A 87 32.96 -35.81 9.77
N THR A 88 33.90 -36.03 10.70
CA THR A 88 34.64 -34.98 11.39
C THR A 88 35.49 -34.12 10.44
N PHE A 89 35.92 -34.67 9.31
CA PHE A 89 36.73 -33.95 8.31
C PHE A 89 35.88 -33.09 7.36
N ILE A 90 34.63 -33.48 7.15
CA ILE A 90 33.71 -32.79 6.24
C ILE A 90 32.93 -31.67 6.96
N GLU A 91 32.76 -31.81 8.28
CA GLU A 91 32.04 -30.85 9.13
C GLU A 91 32.54 -29.40 9.01
N PRO A 92 33.86 -29.09 8.98
CA PRO A 92 34.34 -27.73 8.73
C PRO A 92 33.91 -27.17 7.37
N THR A 93 33.92 -27.99 6.31
CA THR A 93 33.51 -27.59 4.96
C THR A 93 32.02 -27.30 4.88
N LEU A 94 31.20 -28.10 5.58
CA LEU A 94 29.76 -27.88 5.70
C LEU A 94 29.45 -26.62 6.50
N ASN A 95 30.16 -26.41 7.60
CA ASN A 95 30.02 -25.23 8.44
C ASN A 95 30.40 -23.95 7.69
N SER A 96 31.53 -23.93 6.97
CA SER A 96 31.91 -22.83 6.08
C SER A 96 30.84 -22.57 5.02
N PHE A 97 30.27 -23.62 4.44
CA PHE A 97 29.19 -23.47 3.46
C PHE A 97 27.92 -22.89 4.07
N ILE A 98 27.55 -23.25 5.30
CA ILE A 98 26.43 -22.65 6.01
C ILE A 98 26.70 -21.17 6.30
N GLU A 99 27.91 -20.81 6.73
CA GLU A 99 28.30 -19.43 7.01
C GLU A 99 28.33 -18.56 5.74
N GLU A 100 28.76 -19.12 4.60
CA GLU A 100 28.77 -18.44 3.30
C GLU A 100 27.36 -18.22 2.70
N ASN A 101 26.35 -18.98 3.15
CA ASN A 101 25.01 -18.95 2.58
C ASN A 101 23.96 -18.57 3.64
N ASN A 102 23.64 -17.27 3.71
CA ASN A 102 22.62 -16.70 4.61
C ASN A 102 21.21 -17.29 4.45
N LEU A 103 20.89 -17.91 3.30
CA LEU A 103 19.56 -18.47 3.03
C LEU A 103 19.28 -19.77 3.77
N ILE A 104 20.31 -20.46 4.27
CA ILE A 104 20.14 -21.73 4.95
C ILE A 104 20.35 -21.61 6.44
N ARG A 105 19.57 -22.40 7.19
CA ARG A 105 19.69 -22.52 8.63
C ARG A 105 20.70 -23.60 8.96
N SER A 106 20.55 -24.80 8.40
CA SER A 106 21.43 -25.94 8.68
C SER A 106 21.42 -26.95 7.54
N ILE A 107 22.42 -27.82 7.53
CA ILE A 107 22.44 -29.02 6.67
C ILE A 107 22.19 -30.23 7.55
N PHE A 108 21.55 -31.26 7.02
CA PHE A 108 21.38 -32.52 7.73
C PHE A 108 21.59 -33.73 6.82
N LEU A 109 21.88 -34.86 7.45
CA LEU A 109 22.05 -36.16 6.81
C LEU A 109 21.10 -37.16 7.46
N ILE A 110 20.23 -37.75 6.66
CA ILE A 110 19.45 -38.93 7.03
C ILE A 110 20.33 -40.15 6.76
N GLN A 111 20.69 -40.83 7.85
CA GLN A 111 21.48 -42.06 7.80
C GLN A 111 20.62 -43.26 7.38
N PRO A 112 21.22 -44.38 6.94
CA PRO A 112 20.46 -45.57 6.56
C PRO A 112 19.63 -46.16 7.73
N SER A 113 20.04 -45.89 8.97
CA SER A 113 19.30 -46.19 10.21
C SER A 113 18.02 -45.37 10.40
N GLY A 114 17.80 -44.32 9.60
CA GLY A 114 16.70 -43.37 9.76
C GLY A 114 16.96 -42.26 10.79
N SER A 115 18.13 -42.24 11.43
CA SER A 115 18.55 -41.14 12.30
C SER A 115 18.98 -39.92 11.48
N ILE A 116 18.64 -38.73 11.98
CA ILE A 116 19.04 -37.45 11.40
C ILE A 116 20.27 -36.95 12.16
N ARG A 117 21.34 -36.61 11.44
CA ARG A 117 22.47 -35.84 11.95
C ARG A 117 22.39 -34.42 11.39
N ILE A 118 22.39 -33.42 12.26
CA ILE A 118 22.41 -32.01 11.87
C ILE A 118 23.84 -31.48 11.90
N PHE A 119 24.18 -30.66 10.91
CA PHE A 119 25.40 -29.89 10.81
C PHE A 119 25.03 -28.42 10.90
N HIS A 120 25.55 -27.76 11.92
CA HIS A 120 25.36 -26.34 12.15
C HIS A 120 26.61 -25.82 12.86
N PRO A 121 27.23 -24.72 12.38
CA PRO A 121 28.50 -24.21 12.91
C PRO A 121 28.41 -23.83 14.39
N SER A 122 27.20 -23.67 14.89
CA SER A 122 26.94 -22.88 16.07
C SER A 122 25.86 -23.43 17.02
N LEU A 123 25.77 -24.74 17.24
CA LEU A 123 24.89 -25.28 18.28
C LEU A 123 25.46 -24.97 19.67
N LEU A 124 24.65 -24.43 20.60
CA LEU A 124 25.12 -24.08 21.95
C LEU A 124 25.36 -25.30 22.85
N TYR A 125 24.67 -26.40 22.56
CA TYR A 125 24.80 -27.66 23.26
C TYR A 125 24.43 -28.80 22.33
N LEU A 126 24.83 -30.01 22.69
CA LEU A 126 24.54 -31.25 21.96
C LEU A 126 23.32 -31.97 22.55
N PRO A 127 22.58 -32.73 21.72
CA PRO A 127 21.46 -33.54 22.17
C PRO A 127 21.96 -34.75 22.96
N GLU A 128 21.18 -35.19 23.96
CA GLU A 128 21.58 -36.28 24.86
C GLU A 128 21.86 -37.62 24.15
N ILE A 129 21.30 -37.81 22.95
CA ILE A 129 21.45 -39.03 22.14
C ILE A 129 22.90 -39.23 21.67
N ILE A 130 23.68 -38.15 21.50
CA ILE A 130 25.11 -38.22 21.09
C ILE A 130 26.03 -38.69 22.24
N LYS A 131 25.53 -38.75 23.50
CA LYS A 131 26.30 -39.17 24.69
C LYS A 131 26.90 -40.58 24.61
N LYS A 132 26.48 -41.45 23.68
CA LYS A 132 26.84 -42.88 23.70
C LYS A 132 28.04 -43.29 22.83
N THR A 133 28.57 -42.44 21.97
CA THR A 133 29.49 -42.90 20.91
C THR A 133 30.97 -42.59 21.14
N GLU A 134 31.34 -41.67 22.03
CA GLU A 134 32.75 -41.33 22.29
C GLU A 134 33.19 -41.80 23.68
N LYS A 135 34.41 -42.35 23.80
CA LYS A 135 35.04 -42.65 25.08
C LYS A 135 35.37 -41.33 25.80
N GLU A 136 34.42 -40.79 26.53
CA GLU A 136 34.60 -39.57 27.30
C GLU A 136 35.67 -39.78 28.38
N TRP A 137 36.66 -38.89 28.44
CA TRP A 137 37.57 -38.83 29.59
C TRP A 137 36.79 -38.28 30.78
N SER A 138 36.73 -39.07 31.84
CA SER A 138 36.04 -38.70 33.07
C SER A 138 37.00 -38.80 34.24
N PRO A 139 37.07 -37.79 35.13
CA PRO A 139 37.81 -37.89 36.38
C PRO A 139 37.37 -39.10 37.22
N TYR A 140 36.11 -39.53 37.07
CA TYR A 140 35.57 -40.70 37.76
C TYR A 140 36.24 -42.02 37.32
N ASN A 141 36.81 -42.09 36.11
CA ASN A 141 37.63 -43.23 35.68
C ASN A 141 38.98 -43.30 36.40
N TYR A 142 39.38 -42.22 37.08
CA TYR A 142 40.60 -42.09 37.87
C TYR A 142 40.26 -41.71 39.32
N ILE A 143 39.10 -42.12 39.81
CA ILE A 143 38.60 -41.68 41.12
C ILE A 143 39.60 -41.98 42.24
N ASP A 144 40.28 -43.13 42.17
CA ASP A 144 41.31 -43.58 43.12
C ASP A 144 42.44 -42.56 43.31
N LEU A 145 42.73 -41.79 42.27
CA LEU A 145 43.76 -40.75 42.24
C LEU A 145 43.37 -39.53 43.10
N PHE A 146 42.05 -39.27 43.19
CA PHE A 146 41.48 -38.10 43.85
C PHE A 146 40.86 -38.38 45.23
N ILE A 147 40.51 -39.63 45.54
CA ILE A 147 39.85 -40.01 46.81
C ILE A 147 40.62 -39.53 48.04
N GLU A 148 41.93 -39.76 48.11
CA GLU A 148 42.73 -39.32 49.27
C GLU A 148 42.76 -37.79 49.40
N GLY A 149 42.93 -37.08 48.28
CA GLY A 149 42.88 -35.62 48.26
C GLY A 149 41.53 -35.07 48.71
N TRP A 150 40.43 -35.66 48.24
CA TRP A 150 39.07 -35.31 48.67
C TRP A 150 38.82 -35.63 50.14
N ASN A 151 39.36 -36.74 50.67
CA ASN A 151 39.29 -37.04 52.09
C ASN A 151 39.99 -35.97 52.93
N TYR A 152 41.20 -35.55 52.53
CA TYR A 152 41.90 -34.45 53.20
C TYR A 152 41.09 -33.14 53.11
N GLU A 153 40.50 -32.85 51.95
CA GLU A 153 39.79 -31.58 51.70
C GLU A 153 38.45 -31.49 52.44
N PHE A 154 37.61 -32.52 52.33
CA PHE A 154 36.21 -32.47 52.76
C PHE A 154 35.99 -33.11 54.13
N LYS A 155 36.68 -34.21 54.43
CA LYS A 155 36.50 -34.96 55.68
C LYS A 155 37.41 -34.43 56.79
N GLU A 156 38.71 -34.30 56.51
CA GLU A 156 39.68 -33.80 57.48
C GLU A 156 39.73 -32.26 57.53
N LYS A 157 39.29 -31.60 56.45
CA LYS A 157 39.36 -30.13 56.27
C LYS A 157 40.78 -29.56 56.39
N ASP A 158 41.79 -30.39 56.12
CA ASP A 158 43.20 -30.00 56.15
C ASP A 158 43.65 -29.55 54.75
N LEU A 159 43.43 -28.27 54.45
CA LEU A 159 43.73 -27.70 53.14
C LEU A 159 45.22 -27.70 52.81
N GLN A 160 46.11 -27.61 53.80
CA GLN A 160 47.56 -27.62 53.56
C GLN A 160 48.01 -29.01 53.12
N LYS A 161 47.56 -30.05 53.82
CA LYS A 161 47.81 -31.45 53.47
C LYS A 161 47.19 -31.80 52.12
N THR A 162 45.98 -31.33 51.82
CA THR A 162 45.36 -31.47 50.49
C THR A 162 46.22 -30.84 49.39
N LEU A 163 46.71 -29.62 49.58
CA LEU A 163 47.50 -28.91 48.58
C LEU A 163 48.82 -29.66 48.29
N ILE A 164 49.51 -30.11 49.34
CA ILE A 164 50.75 -30.90 49.22
C ILE A 164 50.48 -32.20 48.45
N TYR A 165 49.37 -32.88 48.76
CA TYR A 165 48.97 -34.11 48.06
C TYR A 165 48.79 -33.87 46.56
N TYR A 166 47.99 -32.87 46.17
CA TYR A 166 47.77 -32.59 44.74
C TYR A 166 49.01 -32.08 44.02
N GLN A 167 49.87 -31.28 44.66
CA GLN A 167 51.15 -30.84 44.09
C GLN A 167 52.11 -32.02 43.87
N LYS A 168 52.09 -33.04 44.75
CA LYS A 168 52.83 -34.28 44.54
C LYS A 168 52.26 -35.05 43.35
N LYS A 169 50.94 -35.22 43.27
CA LYS A 169 50.27 -35.91 42.16
C LYS A 169 50.49 -35.24 40.81
N LEU A 170 50.53 -33.91 40.77
CA LEU A 170 50.83 -33.18 39.54
C LEU A 170 52.22 -33.54 38.95
N LYS A 171 53.18 -33.95 39.79
CA LYS A 171 54.52 -34.37 39.33
C LYS A 171 54.62 -35.85 38.93
N GLU A 172 53.63 -36.67 39.32
CA GLU A 172 53.63 -38.12 39.11
C GLU A 172 52.92 -38.53 37.80
N PHE A 173 52.09 -37.65 37.22
CA PHE A 173 51.26 -37.96 36.06
C PHE A 173 51.53 -37.00 34.91
N GLU A 174 51.82 -37.55 33.72
CA GLU A 174 52.17 -36.78 32.51
C GLU A 174 51.00 -36.62 31.52
N LYS A 175 49.82 -37.15 31.86
CA LYS A 175 48.65 -37.07 30.98
C LYS A 175 47.99 -35.70 31.15
N LYS A 176 47.99 -34.88 30.09
CA LYS A 176 47.47 -33.50 30.08
C LYS A 176 46.07 -33.36 30.70
N GLU A 177 45.16 -34.28 30.44
CA GLU A 177 43.79 -34.22 30.96
C GLU A 177 43.75 -34.38 32.49
N ILE A 178 44.61 -35.25 33.03
CA ILE A 178 44.75 -35.47 34.47
C ILE A 178 45.46 -34.27 35.10
N GLU A 179 46.54 -33.76 34.49
CA GLU A 179 47.24 -32.56 34.95
C GLU A 179 46.32 -31.35 35.05
N GLY A 180 45.59 -31.05 33.97
CA GLY A 180 44.64 -29.94 33.93
C GLY A 180 43.58 -30.07 35.02
N TYR A 181 43.04 -31.26 35.24
CA TYR A 181 42.07 -31.48 36.30
C TYR A 181 42.68 -31.40 37.71
N ILE A 182 43.90 -31.91 37.94
CA ILE A 182 44.62 -31.73 39.21
C ILE A 182 44.84 -30.24 39.49
N LEU A 183 45.21 -29.46 38.47
CA LEU A 183 45.36 -28.01 38.58
C LEU A 183 44.04 -27.35 39.01
N THR A 184 42.87 -27.80 38.53
CA THR A 184 41.58 -27.28 39.02
C THR A 184 41.38 -27.54 40.52
N GLN A 185 41.80 -28.71 41.02
CA GLN A 185 41.72 -29.02 42.45
C GLN A 185 42.68 -28.16 43.27
N ILE A 186 43.92 -27.98 42.79
CA ILE A 186 44.91 -27.08 43.40
C ILE A 186 44.37 -25.66 43.50
N ALA A 187 43.85 -25.12 42.39
CA ALA A 187 43.32 -23.76 42.34
C ALA A 187 42.13 -23.58 43.29
N ARG A 188 41.22 -24.56 43.34
CA ARG A 188 40.09 -24.59 44.27
C ARG A 188 40.54 -24.59 45.74
N VAL A 189 41.54 -25.39 46.09
CA VAL A 189 42.09 -25.46 47.45
C VAL A 189 42.77 -24.14 47.83
N GLN A 190 43.52 -23.54 46.90
CA GLN A 190 44.11 -22.20 47.08
C GLN A 190 43.03 -21.13 47.34
N THR A 191 41.91 -21.16 46.60
CA THR A 191 40.76 -20.28 46.84
C THR A 191 40.18 -20.48 48.24
N LYS A 192 40.02 -21.73 48.69
CA LYS A 192 39.54 -22.04 50.06
C LYS A 192 40.51 -21.60 51.16
N GLN A 193 41.82 -21.58 50.87
CA GLN A 193 42.86 -21.03 51.76
C GLN A 193 42.91 -19.49 51.75
N SER A 194 42.03 -18.83 50.99
CA SER A 194 42.04 -17.38 50.75
C SER A 194 43.33 -16.86 50.07
N ASP A 195 44.11 -17.74 49.43
CA ASP A 195 45.27 -17.36 48.62
C ASP A 195 44.83 -17.05 47.17
N TYR A 196 44.00 -16.02 47.05
CA TYR A 196 43.32 -15.64 45.81
C TYR A 196 44.29 -15.31 44.67
N ASN A 197 45.45 -14.72 44.99
CA ASN A 197 46.46 -14.37 43.99
C ASN A 197 47.11 -15.62 43.38
N LYS A 198 47.43 -16.64 44.20
CA LYS A 198 47.92 -17.91 43.66
C LYS A 198 46.82 -18.66 42.91
N ALA A 199 45.61 -18.71 43.45
CA ALA A 199 44.47 -19.35 42.79
C ALA A 199 44.22 -18.75 41.39
N LYS A 200 44.18 -17.42 41.28
CA LYS A 200 44.01 -16.71 40.00
C LYS A 200 45.12 -17.05 38.99
N LYS A 201 46.39 -17.12 39.43
CA LYS A 201 47.52 -17.54 38.58
C LYS A 201 47.39 -18.98 38.11
N THR A 202 46.97 -19.89 38.98
CA THR A 202 46.72 -21.29 38.62
C THR A 202 45.59 -21.40 37.59
N TYR A 203 44.50 -20.66 37.73
CA TYR A 203 43.44 -20.61 36.72
C TYR A 203 43.87 -19.96 35.40
N GLN A 204 44.77 -18.98 35.43
CA GLN A 204 45.38 -18.43 34.21
C GLN A 204 46.22 -19.49 33.47
N LEU A 205 46.98 -20.31 34.20
CA LEU A 205 47.74 -21.43 33.62
C LEU A 205 46.82 -22.49 33.01
N ILE A 206 45.74 -22.86 33.73
CA ILE A 206 44.73 -23.79 33.22
C ILE A 206 44.15 -23.28 31.91
N GLU A 207 43.80 -22.00 31.84
CA GLU A 207 43.27 -21.39 30.63
C GLU A 207 44.27 -21.43 29.47
N SER A 208 45.54 -21.09 29.70
CA SER A 208 46.53 -20.94 28.62
C SER A 208 47.06 -22.26 28.08
N GLU A 209 47.23 -23.28 28.94
CA GLU A 209 47.89 -24.54 28.56
C GLU A 209 46.93 -25.74 28.48
N TYR A 210 45.81 -25.67 29.20
CA TYR A 210 44.87 -26.77 29.37
C TYR A 210 43.43 -26.38 28.98
N GLY A 211 43.25 -25.20 28.35
CA GLY A 211 41.94 -24.60 28.11
C GLY A 211 40.98 -25.49 27.33
N ASP A 212 41.47 -26.15 26.28
CA ASP A 212 40.69 -26.98 25.34
C ASP A 212 40.34 -28.37 25.90
N ILE A 213 40.93 -28.74 27.05
CA ILE A 213 40.70 -30.04 27.66
C ILE A 213 39.27 -30.12 28.15
N THR A 214 38.59 -31.17 27.69
CA THR A 214 37.19 -31.43 28.00
C THR A 214 37.08 -32.49 29.09
N ILE A 215 36.32 -32.18 30.15
CA ILE A 215 36.07 -33.05 31.30
C ILE A 215 34.62 -33.54 31.32
N ASP A 216 34.19 -34.21 32.41
CA ASP A 216 32.83 -34.76 32.56
C ASP A 216 31.72 -33.78 32.10
N LYS A 217 30.69 -34.32 31.44
CA LYS A 217 29.61 -33.56 30.78
C LYS A 217 30.09 -32.56 29.71
N ARG A 218 31.26 -32.81 29.14
CA ARG A 218 31.86 -32.05 28.03
C ARG A 218 32.17 -30.59 28.35
N ILE A 219 32.48 -30.30 29.62
CA ILE A 219 32.88 -28.96 30.07
C ILE A 219 34.37 -28.77 29.78
N GLN A 220 34.75 -27.65 29.16
CA GLN A 220 36.17 -27.31 28.96
C GLN A 220 36.78 -26.65 30.20
N LEU A 221 38.03 -26.98 30.51
CA LEU A 221 38.74 -26.42 31.67
C LEU A 221 38.93 -24.90 31.58
N GLY A 222 39.13 -24.36 30.39
CA GLY A 222 39.25 -22.90 30.17
C GLY A 222 37.98 -22.15 30.54
N ALA A 223 36.80 -22.72 30.24
CA ALA A 223 35.50 -22.17 30.60
C ALA A 223 35.32 -22.08 32.12
N MET A 224 35.62 -23.19 32.81
CA MET A 224 35.57 -23.27 34.26
C MET A 224 36.55 -22.27 34.88
N ALA A 225 37.76 -22.16 34.35
CA ALA A 225 38.77 -21.21 34.81
C ALA A 225 38.30 -19.75 34.68
N GLN A 226 37.59 -19.38 33.62
CA GLN A 226 37.02 -18.04 33.46
C GLN A 226 36.00 -17.70 34.54
N LEU A 227 35.06 -18.60 34.80
CA LEU A 227 34.05 -18.43 35.84
C LEU A 227 34.70 -18.33 37.23
N GLU A 228 35.69 -19.17 37.53
CA GLU A 228 36.39 -19.13 38.83
C GLU A 228 37.25 -17.88 38.99
N LYS A 229 37.95 -17.41 37.95
CA LYS A 229 38.66 -16.12 37.98
C LYS A 229 37.70 -14.94 38.22
N SER A 230 36.48 -15.02 37.70
CA SER A 230 35.44 -14.02 37.95
C SER A 230 35.08 -13.98 39.44
N ASN A 231 34.75 -15.14 40.03
CA ASN A 231 34.46 -15.26 41.46
C ASN A 231 35.61 -14.77 42.34
N ILE A 232 36.86 -15.17 42.02
CA ILE A 232 38.04 -14.74 42.76
C ILE A 232 38.25 -13.22 42.65
N SER A 233 38.02 -12.63 41.48
CA SER A 233 38.18 -11.18 41.28
C SER A 233 37.13 -10.40 42.07
N LEU A 234 35.92 -10.95 42.21
CA LEU A 234 34.89 -10.39 43.08
C LEU A 234 35.30 -10.45 44.56
N LEU A 235 35.87 -11.57 45.04
CA LEU A 235 36.40 -11.70 46.40
C LEU A 235 37.55 -10.72 46.68
N LEU A 236 38.34 -10.37 45.66
CA LEU A 236 39.39 -9.35 45.73
C LEU A 236 38.87 -7.92 45.63
N GLY A 237 37.56 -7.71 45.43
CA GLY A 237 36.94 -6.39 45.26
C GLY A 237 37.14 -5.77 43.86
N ASP A 238 37.71 -6.50 42.91
CA ASP A 238 37.90 -6.06 41.52
C ASP A 238 36.69 -6.44 40.66
N THR A 239 35.62 -5.65 40.80
CA THR A 239 34.35 -5.87 40.10
C THR A 239 34.48 -5.73 38.59
N ALA A 240 35.40 -4.90 38.10
CA ALA A 240 35.60 -4.69 36.66
C ALA A 240 36.23 -5.91 36.00
N SER A 241 37.29 -6.48 36.60
CA SER A 241 37.87 -7.72 36.10
C SER A 241 36.91 -8.89 36.22
N ALA A 242 36.14 -8.95 37.30
CA ALA A 242 35.14 -10.00 37.50
C ALA A 242 34.11 -10.01 36.35
N LEU A 243 33.53 -8.85 36.04
CA LEU A 243 32.62 -8.71 34.89
C LEU A 243 33.28 -9.04 33.56
N ASN A 244 34.53 -8.62 33.33
CA ASN A 244 35.26 -8.96 32.10
C ASN A 244 35.44 -10.48 31.93
N TYR A 245 35.80 -11.20 33.01
CA TYR A 245 35.93 -12.65 32.94
C TYR A 245 34.58 -13.34 32.70
N THR A 246 33.49 -12.81 33.26
CA THR A 246 32.14 -13.33 32.96
C THR A 246 31.73 -13.06 31.52
N ILE A 247 32.03 -11.89 30.97
CA ILE A 247 31.79 -11.56 29.55
C ILE A 247 32.58 -12.50 28.64
N GLU A 248 33.84 -12.75 28.96
CA GLU A 248 34.69 -13.68 28.20
C GLU A 248 34.16 -15.12 28.27
N PHE A 249 33.69 -15.54 29.43
CA PHE A 249 32.99 -16.82 29.60
C PHE A 249 31.74 -16.90 28.71
N LEU A 250 30.89 -15.86 28.69
CA LEU A 250 29.70 -15.81 27.83
C LEU A 250 30.07 -15.79 26.34
N ASN A 251 31.13 -15.09 25.93
CA ASN A 251 31.64 -15.10 24.55
C ASN A 251 32.02 -16.50 24.10
N ARG A 252 32.74 -17.25 24.95
CA ARG A 252 33.14 -18.62 24.64
C ARG A 252 31.94 -19.58 24.55
N ILE A 253 30.91 -19.41 25.39
CA ILE A 253 29.62 -20.11 25.23
C ILE A 253 29.00 -19.73 23.89
N LEU A 254 28.89 -18.43 23.63
CA LEU A 254 28.28 -17.92 22.42
C LEU A 254 28.99 -18.44 21.18
N ASN A 255 30.31 -18.60 21.17
CA ASN A 255 31.05 -19.14 20.03
C ASN A 255 30.88 -20.65 19.85
N ALA A 256 30.25 -21.35 20.81
CA ALA A 256 30.22 -22.81 20.91
C ALA A 256 31.60 -23.43 20.70
N GLU A 257 32.61 -22.85 21.35
CA GLU A 257 33.93 -23.48 21.45
C GLU A 257 33.85 -24.84 22.16
N TRP A 258 32.70 -25.15 22.80
CA TRP A 258 32.51 -26.27 23.71
C TRP A 258 31.31 -27.13 23.27
N GLN A 259 31.42 -28.44 23.50
CA GLN A 259 30.37 -29.40 23.18
C GLN A 259 29.46 -29.70 24.39
N LEU A 260 28.91 -28.67 25.03
CA LEU A 260 28.11 -28.83 26.26
C LEU A 260 26.91 -29.75 26.05
N ASP A 261 26.48 -30.48 27.08
CA ASP A 261 25.12 -31.02 27.10
C ASP A 261 24.10 -29.97 27.58
N ASN A 262 22.80 -30.20 27.34
CA ASN A 262 21.75 -29.25 27.68
C ASN A 262 21.73 -28.90 29.18
N SER A 263 21.97 -29.88 30.07
CA SER A 263 21.99 -29.65 31.51
C SER A 263 23.17 -28.77 31.93
N ALA A 264 24.36 -29.07 31.43
CA ALA A 264 25.57 -28.29 31.66
C ALA A 264 25.42 -26.86 31.14
N TYR A 265 24.90 -26.69 29.92
CA TYR A 265 24.61 -25.37 29.34
C TYR A 265 23.66 -24.55 30.23
N LYS A 266 22.51 -25.12 30.62
CA LYS A 266 21.54 -24.41 31.47
C LYS A 266 22.13 -23.99 32.81
N ASN A 267 22.91 -24.86 33.44
CA ASN A 267 23.56 -24.56 34.71
C ASN A 267 24.60 -23.43 34.56
N LEU A 268 25.39 -23.46 33.50
CA LEU A 268 26.44 -22.46 33.22
C LEU A 268 25.85 -21.09 32.88
N ILE A 269 24.84 -21.04 32.00
CA ILE A 269 24.13 -19.78 31.66
C ILE A 269 23.38 -19.21 32.88
N SER A 270 22.73 -20.05 33.67
CA SER A 270 22.09 -19.62 34.92
C SER A 270 23.10 -19.00 35.88
N SER A 271 24.28 -19.62 36.03
CA SER A 271 25.36 -19.09 36.87
C SER A 271 25.85 -17.72 36.38
N GLY A 272 26.05 -17.56 35.07
CA GLY A 272 26.43 -16.27 34.47
C GLY A 272 25.37 -15.18 34.68
N ASN A 273 24.08 -15.52 34.53
CA ASN A 273 22.96 -14.62 34.78
C ASN A 273 22.88 -14.17 36.25
N ILE A 274 22.96 -15.12 37.19
CA ILE A 274 22.97 -14.82 38.63
C ILE A 274 24.14 -13.90 38.95
N PHE A 275 25.33 -14.17 38.41
CA PHE A 275 26.51 -13.33 38.64
C PHE A 275 26.28 -11.90 38.15
N ILE A 276 25.85 -11.71 36.90
CA ILE A 276 25.64 -10.37 36.33
C ILE A 276 24.54 -9.59 37.05
N SER A 277 23.50 -10.29 37.54
CA SER A 277 22.40 -9.66 38.29
C SER A 277 22.87 -8.90 39.54
N GLN A 278 23.98 -9.31 40.16
CA GLN A 278 24.55 -8.66 41.35
C GLN A 278 25.05 -7.24 41.09
N PHE A 279 25.29 -6.88 39.83
CA PHE A 279 25.88 -5.60 39.45
C PHE A 279 24.89 -4.63 38.79
N LYS A 280 23.63 -5.04 38.54
CA LYS A 280 22.63 -4.24 37.78
C LYS A 280 22.36 -2.85 38.36
N GLU A 281 22.47 -2.68 39.67
CA GLU A 281 22.24 -1.40 40.37
C GLU A 281 23.50 -0.53 40.49
N SER A 282 24.62 -0.92 39.87
CA SER A 282 25.88 -0.19 40.01
C SER A 282 25.83 1.19 39.36
N ASN A 283 26.23 2.21 40.12
CA ASN A 283 26.35 3.59 39.64
C ASN A 283 27.68 3.90 38.93
N ASN A 284 28.60 2.92 38.83
CA ASN A 284 29.90 3.11 38.18
C ASN A 284 29.77 3.05 36.64
N GLY A 285 30.17 4.12 35.95
CA GLY A 285 30.08 4.23 34.49
C GLY A 285 30.80 3.09 33.73
N LYS A 286 31.96 2.63 34.20
CA LYS A 286 32.69 1.51 33.58
C LYS A 286 31.91 0.19 33.71
N ILE A 287 31.29 -0.02 34.87
CA ILE A 287 30.46 -1.21 35.12
C ILE A 287 29.22 -1.19 34.23
N LYS A 288 28.56 -0.04 34.07
CA LYS A 288 27.42 0.10 33.15
C LYS A 288 27.74 -0.28 31.71
N ILE A 289 28.91 0.09 31.20
CA ILE A 289 29.35 -0.28 29.85
C ILE A 289 29.55 -1.81 29.72
N LEU A 290 30.16 -2.43 30.73
CA LEU A 290 30.37 -3.87 30.77
C LEU A 290 29.03 -4.63 30.88
N LEU A 291 28.09 -4.13 31.67
CA LEU A 291 26.74 -4.68 31.77
C LEU A 291 26.00 -4.62 30.43
N ALA A 292 26.03 -3.47 29.75
CA ALA A 292 25.44 -3.36 28.42
C ALA A 292 26.05 -4.38 27.44
N SER A 293 27.38 -4.58 27.50
CA SER A 293 28.06 -5.59 26.68
C SER A 293 27.57 -7.01 27.02
N ALA A 294 27.41 -7.33 28.30
CA ALA A 294 26.89 -8.62 28.73
C ALA A 294 25.42 -8.83 28.34
N ASP A 295 24.58 -7.80 28.43
CA ASP A 295 23.18 -7.85 27.99
C ASP A 295 23.09 -8.15 26.49
N THR A 296 23.90 -7.48 25.66
CA THR A 296 23.96 -7.79 24.20
C THR A 296 24.41 -9.21 23.92
N LEU A 297 25.30 -9.78 24.76
CA LEU A 297 25.72 -11.18 24.62
C LEU A 297 24.61 -12.13 25.02
N PHE A 298 23.86 -11.84 26.09
CA PHE A 298 22.71 -12.66 26.45
C PHE A 298 21.63 -12.66 25.37
N GLU A 299 21.36 -11.53 24.73
CA GLU A 299 20.45 -11.48 23.57
C GLU A 299 20.94 -12.39 22.44
N LYS A 300 22.23 -12.34 22.09
CA LYS A 300 22.81 -13.22 21.07
C LYS A 300 22.74 -14.70 21.46
N ILE A 301 23.06 -15.03 22.72
CA ILE A 301 22.97 -16.39 23.26
C ILE A 301 21.53 -16.88 23.21
N TYR A 302 20.56 -16.06 23.63
CA TYR A 302 19.15 -16.38 23.61
C TYR A 302 18.66 -16.68 22.18
N ILE A 303 19.02 -15.84 21.20
CA ILE A 303 18.68 -16.08 19.79
C ILE A 303 19.25 -17.44 19.36
N ARG A 304 20.53 -17.71 19.64
CA ARG A 304 21.22 -18.95 19.26
C ARG A 304 20.68 -20.18 20.00
N GLU A 305 20.21 -20.03 21.22
CA GLU A 305 19.49 -21.07 21.98
C GLU A 305 18.19 -21.42 21.28
N LYS A 306 17.41 -20.43 20.84
CA LYS A 306 16.19 -20.66 20.05
C LYS A 306 16.48 -21.38 18.73
N ILE A 307 17.59 -21.07 18.07
CA ILE A 307 18.05 -21.83 16.88
C ILE A 307 18.33 -23.29 17.25
N THR A 308 19.07 -23.51 18.34
CA THR A 308 19.46 -24.84 18.81
C THR A 308 18.22 -25.68 19.15
N GLU A 309 17.25 -25.10 19.87
CA GLU A 309 15.97 -25.73 20.20
C GLU A 309 15.16 -26.08 18.94
N TYR A 310 15.03 -25.14 17.99
CA TYR A 310 14.34 -25.34 16.72
C TYR A 310 14.92 -26.52 15.91
N LEU A 311 16.25 -26.59 15.81
CA LEU A 311 16.92 -27.68 15.11
C LEU A 311 16.81 -29.02 15.86
N PHE A 312 16.72 -29.00 17.19
CA PHE A 312 16.55 -30.22 17.98
C PHE A 312 15.14 -30.78 17.85
N GLU A 313 14.13 -29.93 17.78
CA GLU A 313 12.76 -30.35 17.48
C GLU A 313 12.67 -31.05 16.12
N PHE A 314 13.35 -30.50 15.11
CA PHE A 314 13.52 -31.16 13.81
C PHE A 314 14.17 -32.54 13.95
N MET A 315 15.31 -32.63 14.63
CA MET A 315 16.05 -33.88 14.77
C MET A 315 15.29 -34.96 15.55
N ASN A 316 14.61 -34.59 16.63
CA ASN A 316 13.89 -35.52 17.50
C ASN A 316 12.65 -36.13 16.83
N ASN A 317 12.11 -35.45 15.81
CA ASN A 317 10.97 -35.92 15.02
C ASN A 317 11.39 -36.63 13.73
N SER A 318 12.57 -37.27 13.73
CA SER A 318 13.15 -37.92 12.55
C SER A 318 12.26 -38.98 11.92
N SER A 319 11.52 -39.76 12.73
CA SER A 319 10.61 -40.80 12.23
C SER A 319 9.45 -40.21 11.43
N LEU A 320 8.83 -39.15 11.93
CA LEU A 320 7.76 -38.41 11.24
C LEU A 320 8.28 -37.79 9.95
N LEU A 321 9.47 -37.18 10.00
CA LEU A 321 10.12 -36.57 8.84
C LEU A 321 10.45 -37.60 7.77
N VAL A 322 11.10 -38.71 8.14
CA VAL A 322 11.43 -39.80 7.20
C VAL A 322 10.16 -40.38 6.56
N MET A 323 9.08 -40.58 7.32
CA MET A 323 7.79 -41.02 6.76
C MET A 323 7.20 -39.98 5.79
N ASN A 324 7.15 -38.71 6.18
CA ASN A 324 6.62 -37.64 5.34
C ASN A 324 7.45 -37.40 4.07
N PHE A 325 8.76 -37.62 4.13
CA PHE A 325 9.67 -37.34 3.04
C PHE A 325 9.86 -38.52 2.09
N LEU A 326 10.00 -39.75 2.60
CA LEU A 326 10.37 -40.90 1.78
C LEU A 326 9.17 -41.75 1.33
N ASN A 327 8.05 -41.74 2.06
CA ASN A 327 6.90 -42.60 1.76
C ASN A 327 5.78 -41.88 0.97
N ASN A 328 6.00 -40.67 0.50
CA ASN A 328 4.97 -39.91 -0.24
C ASN A 328 4.97 -40.28 -1.74
N PRO A 329 3.86 -40.82 -2.30
CA PRO A 329 3.79 -41.29 -3.68
C PRO A 329 3.87 -40.19 -4.75
N ASP A 330 3.67 -38.91 -4.40
CA ASP A 330 3.80 -37.76 -5.32
C ASP A 330 5.27 -37.39 -5.61
N ASN A 331 6.21 -38.01 -4.90
CA ASN A 331 7.63 -37.90 -5.20
C ASN A 331 7.90 -38.67 -6.50
N ASN A 332 7.77 -38.04 -7.66
CA ASN A 332 8.10 -38.58 -9.00
C ASN A 332 9.57 -39.02 -9.16
N GLY A 333 10.30 -39.30 -8.07
CA GLY A 333 11.72 -39.63 -8.05
C GLY A 333 12.65 -38.46 -8.36
N GLN A 334 12.12 -37.23 -8.51
CA GLN A 334 12.90 -36.05 -8.83
C GLN A 334 13.52 -35.45 -7.56
N PHE A 335 14.84 -35.23 -7.61
CA PHE A 335 15.62 -34.59 -6.56
C PHE A 335 16.42 -33.39 -7.16
N PRO A 336 16.49 -32.25 -6.47
CA PRO A 336 15.96 -32.01 -5.13
C PRO A 336 14.45 -31.81 -5.11
N PHE A 337 13.81 -32.24 -4.03
CA PHE A 337 12.42 -31.90 -3.76
C PHE A 337 12.35 -31.01 -2.53
N MET A 338 11.50 -29.99 -2.60
CA MET A 338 11.23 -29.08 -1.50
C MET A 338 9.94 -29.50 -0.81
N LYS A 339 9.92 -29.41 0.51
CA LYS A 339 8.71 -29.68 1.28
C LYS A 339 8.65 -28.81 2.51
N TYR A 340 7.46 -28.28 2.73
CA TYR A 340 7.03 -27.68 3.97
C TYR A 340 6.60 -28.76 4.96
N VAL A 341 7.12 -28.71 6.18
CA VAL A 341 6.72 -29.61 7.26
C VAL A 341 6.45 -28.81 8.52
N VAL A 342 5.26 -28.99 9.09
CA VAL A 342 4.92 -28.50 10.43
C VAL A 342 5.16 -29.62 11.43
N ILE A 343 5.97 -29.35 12.44
CA ILE A 343 6.22 -30.24 13.57
C ILE A 343 5.81 -29.46 14.81
N GLU A 344 4.91 -30.01 15.62
CA GLU A 344 4.38 -29.36 16.82
C GLU A 344 3.96 -27.89 16.57
N ASN A 345 4.81 -26.93 16.95
CA ASN A 345 4.56 -25.49 16.81
C ASN A 345 5.48 -24.80 15.79
N ASN A 346 6.43 -25.52 15.19
CA ASN A 346 7.44 -24.95 14.30
C ASN A 346 7.26 -25.45 12.87
N SER A 347 7.43 -24.54 11.91
CA SER A 347 7.47 -24.85 10.50
C SER A 347 8.90 -24.97 9.99
N PHE A 348 9.12 -25.97 9.13
CA PHE A 348 10.41 -26.32 8.55
C PHE A 348 10.29 -26.37 7.03
N TYR A 349 11.18 -25.63 6.35
CA TYR A 349 11.29 -25.63 4.89
C TYR A 349 12.55 -26.35 4.51
N VAL A 350 12.36 -27.46 3.81
CA VAL A 350 13.41 -28.43 3.63
C VAL A 350 13.55 -28.80 2.16
N SER A 351 14.78 -28.72 1.66
CA SER A 351 15.17 -29.40 0.43
C SER A 351 15.80 -30.73 0.77
N LEU A 352 15.40 -31.79 0.08
CA LEU A 352 16.02 -33.11 0.17
C LEU A 352 16.69 -33.51 -1.12
N PHE A 353 17.80 -34.21 -0.96
CA PHE A 353 18.69 -34.66 -2.02
C PHE A 353 19.07 -36.12 -1.78
N ARG A 354 19.11 -36.89 -2.86
CA ARG A 354 19.55 -38.30 -2.78
C ARG A 354 21.07 -38.36 -2.62
N GLY A 355 21.52 -39.07 -1.59
CA GLY A 355 22.93 -39.40 -1.35
C GLY A 355 23.30 -40.81 -1.83
N VAL A 356 24.43 -41.32 -1.32
CA VAL A 356 24.95 -42.67 -1.58
C VAL A 356 24.36 -43.69 -0.60
N GLU A 357 24.20 -44.95 -1.00
CA GLU A 357 23.81 -46.07 -0.09
C GLU A 357 22.58 -45.82 0.79
N ASN A 358 21.47 -45.36 0.19
CA ASN A 358 20.19 -45.10 0.89
C ASN A 358 20.25 -43.95 1.92
N GLN A 359 21.21 -43.04 1.75
CA GLN A 359 21.30 -41.80 2.52
C GLN A 359 20.60 -40.65 1.78
N TYR A 360 20.15 -39.67 2.56
CA TYR A 360 19.58 -38.44 2.02
C TYR A 360 20.22 -37.24 2.69
N TRP A 361 20.75 -36.34 1.88
CA TRP A 361 21.19 -35.04 2.35
C TRP A 361 20.00 -34.09 2.33
N GLY A 362 19.94 -33.17 3.27
CA GLY A 362 18.94 -32.15 3.27
C GLY A 362 19.44 -30.82 3.80
N VAL A 363 18.69 -29.78 3.46
CA VAL A 363 18.94 -28.41 3.83
C VAL A 363 17.69 -27.87 4.50
N VAL A 364 17.84 -27.30 5.69
CA VAL A 364 16.79 -26.51 6.34
C VAL A 364 17.02 -25.05 5.97
N PHE A 365 16.03 -24.41 5.37
CA PHE A 365 16.12 -23.01 4.98
C PHE A 365 15.82 -22.05 6.14
N ASN A 366 16.39 -20.86 6.04
CA ASN A 366 16.08 -19.75 6.93
C ASN A 366 14.97 -18.89 6.28
N VAL A 367 13.74 -19.10 6.74
CA VAL A 367 12.53 -18.46 6.20
C VAL A 367 12.57 -16.94 6.32
N ASP A 368 13.02 -16.44 7.48
CA ASP A 368 13.16 -15.00 7.71
C ASP A 368 14.13 -14.37 6.72
N LYS A 369 15.16 -15.12 6.32
CA LYS A 369 16.15 -14.68 5.34
C LYS A 369 15.63 -14.75 3.91
N ILE A 370 14.90 -15.80 3.54
CA ILE A 370 14.21 -15.85 2.25
C ILE A 370 13.22 -14.68 2.14
N PHE A 371 12.50 -14.40 3.22
CA PHE A 371 11.56 -13.28 3.26
C PHE A 371 12.26 -11.92 3.09
N ASN A 372 13.20 -11.60 3.99
CA ASN A 372 13.80 -10.27 4.05
C ASN A 372 14.80 -10.00 2.92
N ASP A 373 15.54 -11.03 2.48
CA ASP A 373 16.65 -10.86 1.54
C ASP A 373 16.23 -11.18 0.08
N ILE A 374 15.08 -11.85 -0.17
CA ILE A 374 14.61 -12.20 -1.53
C ILE A 374 13.20 -11.67 -1.81
N LEU A 375 12.18 -12.18 -1.09
CA LEU A 375 10.77 -11.92 -1.44
C LEU A 375 10.41 -10.44 -1.28
N LEU A 376 10.74 -9.85 -0.14
CA LEU A 376 10.39 -8.47 0.17
C LEU A 376 11.06 -7.46 -0.79
N PRO A 377 12.37 -7.58 -1.11
CA PRO A 377 12.99 -6.80 -2.18
C PRO A 377 12.31 -6.97 -3.54
N SER A 378 12.02 -8.19 -3.97
CA SER A 378 11.35 -8.46 -5.25
C SER A 378 9.96 -7.81 -5.33
N ILE A 379 9.16 -7.89 -4.26
CA ILE A 379 7.86 -7.21 -4.18
C ILE A 379 8.03 -5.70 -4.32
N ARG A 380 9.01 -5.10 -3.63
CA ARG A 380 9.26 -3.65 -3.69
C ARG A 380 9.67 -3.19 -5.09
N GLU A 381 10.58 -3.91 -5.73
CA GLU A 381 11.04 -3.60 -7.09
C GLU A 381 9.87 -3.64 -8.10
N HIS A 382 9.05 -4.69 -8.07
CA HIS A 382 7.88 -4.79 -8.95
C HIS A 382 6.83 -3.72 -8.62
N SER A 383 6.62 -3.42 -7.33
CA SER A 383 5.70 -2.37 -6.87
C SER A 383 6.09 -0.99 -7.37
N GLU A 384 7.39 -0.67 -7.36
CA GLU A 384 7.93 0.60 -7.88
C GLU A 384 7.86 0.68 -9.40
N ASN A 385 8.13 -0.42 -10.11
CA ASN A 385 8.11 -0.45 -11.57
C ASN A 385 6.70 -0.39 -12.15
N GLU A 386 5.72 -1.04 -11.51
CA GLU A 386 4.36 -1.17 -12.02
C GLU A 386 3.33 -0.32 -11.25
N ASN A 387 3.77 0.48 -10.28
CA ASN A 387 2.93 1.37 -9.47
C ASN A 387 1.71 0.67 -8.85
N PHE A 388 1.95 -0.40 -8.09
CA PHE A 388 0.92 -1.07 -7.31
C PHE A 388 1.22 -1.04 -5.82
N GLN A 389 0.18 -1.18 -5.01
CA GLN A 389 0.27 -1.28 -3.55
C GLN A 389 0.16 -2.75 -3.13
N TRP A 390 0.71 -3.12 -1.98
CA TRP A 390 0.78 -4.53 -1.59
C TRP A 390 0.65 -4.75 -0.08
N GLN A 391 0.12 -5.92 0.27
CA GLN A 391 0.13 -6.48 1.62
C GLN A 391 0.64 -7.91 1.56
N LEU A 392 1.45 -8.28 2.54
CA LEU A 392 1.92 -9.64 2.72
C LEU A 392 1.44 -10.17 4.06
N PHE A 393 0.84 -11.35 4.03
CA PHE A 393 0.42 -12.07 5.22
C PHE A 393 1.24 -13.34 5.39
N GLY A 394 1.49 -13.68 6.65
CA GLY A 394 2.13 -14.92 7.07
C GLY A 394 1.19 -16.12 7.06
N GLU A 395 1.71 -17.25 7.53
CA GLU A 395 1.00 -18.54 7.50
C GLU A 395 -0.23 -18.57 8.40
N GLY A 396 -0.23 -17.82 9.51
CA GLY A 396 -1.35 -17.68 10.43
C GLY A 396 -2.35 -16.59 10.02
N GLY A 397 -2.14 -15.95 8.87
CA GLY A 397 -2.94 -14.81 8.41
C GLY A 397 -2.57 -13.48 9.09
N GLU A 398 -1.49 -13.42 9.85
CA GLU A 398 -0.94 -12.19 10.41
C GLU A 398 -0.34 -11.30 9.32
N LEU A 399 -0.54 -9.99 9.43
CA LEU A 399 0.07 -9.02 8.52
C LEU A 399 1.57 -8.91 8.84
N ILE A 400 2.43 -9.31 7.91
CA ILE A 400 3.89 -9.23 8.07
C ILE A 400 4.41 -7.88 7.60
N ALA A 401 3.99 -7.45 6.41
CA ALA A 401 4.50 -6.23 5.78
C ALA A 401 3.50 -5.64 4.78
N ASN A 402 3.59 -4.34 4.52
CA ASN A 402 2.72 -3.64 3.57
C ASN A 402 3.39 -2.39 2.97
N SER A 403 2.79 -1.85 1.90
CA SER A 403 3.12 -0.52 1.36
C SER A 403 2.50 0.60 2.19
N SER A 404 3.11 1.79 2.16
CA SER A 404 2.83 2.90 3.09
C SER A 404 1.52 3.67 2.87
N ASN A 405 0.75 3.37 1.82
CA ASN A 405 -0.56 3.97 1.55
C ASN A 405 -1.40 2.98 0.74
N ILE A 406 -2.21 2.15 1.39
CA ILE A 406 -3.08 1.19 0.70
C ILE A 406 -4.48 1.77 0.55
N ASN A 407 -4.97 1.81 -0.68
CA ASN A 407 -6.38 2.07 -0.93
C ASN A 407 -7.17 0.75 -0.93
N PHE A 408 -7.99 0.56 0.09
CA PHE A 408 -8.83 -0.63 0.27
C PHE A 408 -10.13 -0.60 -0.54
N GLU A 409 -10.40 0.44 -1.34
CA GLU A 409 -11.59 0.53 -2.17
C GLU A 409 -11.61 -0.49 -3.31
N LEU A 410 -10.44 -0.95 -3.76
CA LEU A 410 -10.30 -1.94 -4.81
C LEU A 410 -10.04 -3.33 -4.24
N GLU A 411 -10.74 -4.32 -4.81
CA GLU A 411 -10.49 -5.73 -4.51
C GLU A 411 -9.08 -6.14 -4.96
N PRO A 412 -8.28 -6.73 -4.06
CA PRO A 412 -6.92 -7.13 -4.39
C PRO A 412 -6.88 -8.37 -5.27
N VAL A 413 -5.79 -8.49 -6.05
CA VAL A 413 -5.35 -9.77 -6.60
C VAL A 413 -4.60 -10.49 -5.48
N THR A 414 -5.16 -11.62 -5.03
CA THR A 414 -4.53 -12.45 -4.00
C THR A 414 -3.73 -13.54 -4.68
N ILE A 415 -2.47 -13.67 -4.28
CA ILE A 415 -1.52 -14.65 -4.80
C ILE A 415 -1.08 -15.48 -3.62
N GLU A 416 -1.42 -16.76 -3.69
CA GLU A 416 -1.02 -17.75 -2.71
C GLU A 416 0.32 -18.33 -3.15
N SER A 417 1.22 -18.41 -2.19
CA SER A 417 2.50 -19.05 -2.37
C SER A 417 2.32 -20.55 -2.67
N PRO A 418 3.13 -21.13 -3.57
CA PRO A 418 3.04 -22.54 -3.92
C PRO A 418 3.41 -23.44 -2.72
N VAL A 419 3.04 -24.73 -2.79
CA VAL A 419 3.21 -25.71 -1.69
C VAL A 419 4.67 -25.87 -1.24
N GLU A 420 5.62 -25.59 -2.12
CA GLU A 420 7.06 -25.65 -1.86
C GLU A 420 7.61 -24.48 -1.05
N LEU A 421 6.84 -23.39 -0.94
CA LEU A 421 7.20 -22.16 -0.22
C LEU A 421 6.32 -22.00 1.03
N PRO A 422 6.67 -21.08 1.94
CA PRO A 422 5.80 -20.71 3.05
C PRO A 422 4.40 -20.35 2.57
N ALA A 423 3.37 -20.65 3.37
CA ALA A 423 1.97 -20.36 3.08
C ALA A 423 1.65 -18.85 3.16
N TRP A 424 2.52 -18.04 2.58
CA TRP A 424 2.38 -16.61 2.45
C TRP A 424 1.28 -16.27 1.45
N THR A 425 0.55 -15.21 1.77
CA THR A 425 -0.43 -14.64 0.85
C THR A 425 -0.06 -13.20 0.53
N ILE A 426 0.10 -12.92 -0.75
CA ILE A 426 0.44 -11.60 -1.28
C ILE A 426 -0.86 -11.01 -1.83
N LYS A 427 -1.29 -9.87 -1.32
CA LYS A 427 -2.41 -9.11 -1.86
C LYS A 427 -1.88 -7.88 -2.58
N LEU A 428 -2.16 -7.80 -3.87
CA LEU A 428 -1.75 -6.71 -4.74
C LEU A 428 -2.96 -5.82 -5.08
N TYR A 429 -2.80 -4.51 -4.91
CA TYR A 429 -3.83 -3.50 -5.10
C TYR A 429 -3.43 -2.57 -6.24
N ALA A 430 -4.32 -2.42 -7.22
CA ALA A 430 -4.14 -1.45 -8.29
C ALA A 430 -4.31 -0.02 -7.76
N GLU A 431 -3.64 0.95 -8.38
CA GLU A 431 -3.98 2.34 -8.14
C GLU A 431 -5.35 2.69 -8.76
N PRO A 432 -6.20 3.44 -8.03
CA PRO A 432 -7.50 3.86 -8.53
C PRO A 432 -7.35 4.77 -9.73
N THR A 433 -7.77 4.28 -10.90
CA THR A 433 -7.94 5.12 -12.09
C THR A 433 -9.25 5.89 -11.94
N GLY A 434 -9.17 7.10 -11.38
CA GLY A 434 -10.36 7.95 -11.19
C GLY A 434 -11.10 8.20 -12.51
N LEU A 435 -12.43 8.39 -12.42
CA LEU A 435 -13.33 8.68 -13.55
C LEU A 435 -12.88 9.88 -14.40
N ILE A 436 -12.15 10.82 -13.80
CA ILE A 436 -11.59 11.98 -14.49
C ILE A 436 -10.36 11.57 -15.31
N ASN A 437 -9.51 10.67 -14.80
CA ASN A 437 -8.32 10.23 -15.52
C ASN A 437 -8.66 9.36 -16.73
N THR A 438 -9.72 8.55 -16.65
CA THR A 438 -10.24 7.78 -17.79
C THR A 438 -10.76 8.69 -18.93
N LEU A 439 -11.25 9.89 -18.61
CA LEU A 439 -11.72 10.87 -19.59
C LEU A 439 -10.59 11.56 -20.39
N PHE A 440 -9.34 11.59 -19.89
CA PHE A 440 -8.23 12.34 -20.49
C PHE A 440 -7.21 11.49 -21.28
N PHE A 441 -7.42 10.19 -21.48
CA PHE A 441 -6.47 9.34 -22.20
C PHE A 441 -6.38 9.66 -23.71
N PRO A 442 -5.19 9.54 -24.33
CA PRO A 442 -4.96 9.87 -25.74
C PRO A 442 -5.73 8.88 -26.63
N GLY A 443 -6.80 9.34 -27.27
CA GLY A 443 -7.73 8.54 -28.07
C GLY A 443 -9.20 8.88 -27.81
N HIS A 444 -9.51 9.47 -26.64
CA HIS A 444 -10.89 9.64 -26.14
C HIS A 444 -11.43 11.07 -26.17
N ASN A 445 -10.63 12.07 -26.60
CA ASN A 445 -11.05 13.46 -26.75
C ASN A 445 -12.31 13.62 -27.63
N ILE A 446 -12.56 12.68 -28.54
CA ILE A 446 -13.67 12.71 -29.49
C ILE A 446 -15.03 12.73 -28.79
N PHE A 447 -15.23 11.91 -27.73
CA PHE A 447 -16.52 11.87 -27.02
C PHE A 447 -16.79 13.16 -26.25
N LEU A 448 -15.76 13.74 -25.64
CA LEU A 448 -15.84 15.02 -24.94
C LEU A 448 -16.16 16.15 -25.94
N PHE A 449 -15.49 16.17 -27.10
CA PHE A 449 -15.81 17.12 -28.17
C PHE A 449 -17.23 16.95 -28.71
N ILE A 450 -17.72 15.72 -28.88
CA ILE A 450 -19.11 15.45 -29.31
C ILE A 450 -20.09 15.96 -28.25
N PHE A 451 -19.83 15.74 -26.97
CA PHE A 451 -20.69 16.21 -25.88
C PHE A 451 -20.76 17.75 -25.83
N ILE A 452 -19.61 18.43 -25.91
CA ILE A 452 -19.55 19.89 -25.97
C ILE A 452 -20.26 20.41 -27.22
N PHE A 453 -20.06 19.76 -28.37
CA PHE A 453 -20.70 20.15 -29.63
C PHE A 453 -22.23 20.05 -29.54
N ILE A 454 -22.75 18.95 -28.97
CA ILE A 454 -24.19 18.76 -28.73
C ILE A 454 -24.73 19.84 -27.79
N ALA A 455 -24.04 20.12 -26.67
CA ALA A 455 -24.45 21.14 -25.72
C ALA A 455 -24.49 22.54 -26.36
N LEU A 456 -23.51 22.85 -27.23
CA LEU A 456 -23.47 24.10 -28.00
C LEU A 456 -24.66 24.21 -28.96
N VAL A 457 -24.97 23.14 -29.71
CA VAL A 457 -26.11 23.12 -30.65
C VAL A 457 -27.44 23.31 -29.91
N LEU A 458 -27.61 22.66 -28.76
CA LEU A 458 -28.80 22.83 -27.92
C LEU A 458 -28.93 24.26 -27.40
N ALA A 459 -27.85 24.83 -26.87
CA ALA A 459 -27.83 26.20 -26.35
C ALA A 459 -28.14 27.24 -27.43
N LEU A 460 -27.55 27.09 -28.62
CA LEU A 460 -27.84 27.95 -29.77
C LEU A 460 -29.30 27.82 -30.22
N GLY A 461 -29.83 26.59 -30.30
CA GLY A 461 -31.24 26.37 -30.65
C GLY A 461 -32.20 27.04 -29.67
N LEU A 462 -31.92 26.95 -28.36
CA LEU A 462 -32.71 27.58 -27.32
C LEU A 462 -32.63 29.12 -27.42
N PHE A 463 -31.44 29.67 -27.66
CA PHE A 463 -31.26 31.11 -27.88
C PHE A 463 -32.08 31.64 -29.08
N PHE A 464 -32.02 30.95 -30.22
CA PHE A 464 -32.77 31.35 -31.42
C PHE A 464 -34.28 31.26 -31.21
N THR A 465 -34.78 30.21 -30.55
CA THR A 465 -36.22 30.07 -30.29
C THR A 465 -36.75 31.19 -29.38
N ILE A 466 -36.01 31.57 -28.34
CA ILE A 466 -36.38 32.70 -27.47
C ILE A 466 -36.41 34.01 -28.27
N GLN A 467 -35.39 34.28 -29.09
CA GLN A 467 -35.36 35.49 -29.91
C GLN A 467 -36.57 35.59 -30.85
N ILE A 468 -36.92 34.50 -31.52
CA ILE A 468 -38.05 34.46 -32.47
C ILE A 468 -39.37 34.74 -31.74
N VAL A 469 -39.60 34.07 -30.60
CA VAL A 469 -40.83 34.26 -29.81
C VAL A 469 -40.93 35.68 -29.27
N SER A 470 -39.82 36.27 -28.80
CA SER A 470 -39.81 37.65 -28.28
C SER A 470 -40.17 38.69 -29.33
N LYS A 471 -39.63 38.57 -30.55
CA LYS A 471 -39.96 39.50 -31.66
C LYS A 471 -41.44 39.40 -32.05
N GLU A 472 -41.99 38.19 -32.04
CA GLU A 472 -43.40 37.98 -32.39
C GLU A 472 -44.35 38.54 -31.31
N LEU A 473 -44.00 38.41 -30.03
CA LEU A 473 -44.76 39.02 -28.94
C LEU A 473 -44.80 40.55 -29.03
N GLN A 474 -43.67 41.18 -29.40
CA GLN A 474 -43.62 42.62 -29.61
C GLN A 474 -44.55 43.07 -30.75
N LEU A 475 -44.50 42.39 -31.90
CA LEU A 475 -45.38 42.69 -33.03
C LEU A 475 -46.86 42.48 -32.68
N SER A 476 -47.19 41.40 -31.97
CA SER A 476 -48.56 41.15 -31.52
C SER A 476 -49.05 42.23 -30.56
N LYS A 477 -48.18 42.71 -29.66
CA LYS A 477 -48.51 43.80 -28.74
C LYS A 477 -48.75 45.11 -29.48
N MET A 478 -47.86 45.50 -30.40
CA MET A 478 -48.02 46.71 -31.22
C MET A 478 -49.34 46.69 -32.02
N LYS A 479 -49.69 45.54 -32.60
CA LYS A 479 -50.97 45.38 -33.31
C LYS A 479 -52.17 45.54 -32.39
N SER A 480 -52.11 44.99 -31.17
CA SER A 480 -53.17 45.13 -30.17
C SER A 480 -53.31 46.59 -29.72
N ASP A 481 -52.20 47.27 -29.44
CA ASP A 481 -52.17 48.67 -29.00
C ASP A 481 -52.72 49.59 -30.10
N PHE A 482 -52.38 49.33 -31.37
CA PHE A 482 -52.94 50.04 -32.53
C PHE A 482 -54.46 49.90 -32.62
N ILE A 483 -54.99 48.67 -32.55
CA ILE A 483 -56.45 48.43 -32.63
C ILE A 483 -57.18 49.11 -31.45
N SER A 484 -56.60 49.05 -30.25
CA SER A 484 -57.15 49.70 -29.06
C SER A 484 -57.24 51.22 -29.24
N THR A 485 -56.16 51.83 -29.73
CA THR A 485 -56.09 53.29 -29.98
C THR A 485 -57.10 53.73 -31.03
N VAL A 486 -57.17 53.02 -32.17
CA VAL A 486 -58.14 53.30 -33.24
C VAL A 486 -59.58 53.23 -32.72
N SER A 487 -59.89 52.20 -31.93
CA SER A 487 -61.23 52.02 -31.36
C SER A 487 -61.62 53.19 -30.44
N HIS A 488 -60.66 53.71 -29.68
CA HIS A 488 -60.87 54.85 -28.80
C HIS A 488 -61.13 56.15 -29.57
N GLU A 489 -60.35 56.40 -30.62
CA GLU A 489 -60.51 57.56 -31.52
C GLU A 489 -61.84 57.55 -32.29
N PHE A 490 -62.39 56.37 -32.59
CA PHE A 490 -63.72 56.24 -33.22
C PHE A 490 -64.86 56.49 -32.24
N LYS A 491 -64.74 56.02 -30.99
CA LYS A 491 -65.81 56.08 -29.99
C LYS A 491 -66.17 57.52 -29.64
N SER A 492 -65.19 58.42 -29.54
CA SER A 492 -65.41 59.82 -29.17
C SER A 492 -66.33 60.59 -30.14
N PRO A 493 -66.02 60.71 -31.46
CA PRO A 493 -66.89 61.39 -32.41
C PRO A 493 -68.25 60.72 -32.54
N LEU A 494 -68.31 59.38 -32.52
CA LEU A 494 -69.57 58.64 -32.60
C LEU A 494 -70.46 58.91 -31.38
N THR A 495 -69.88 58.98 -30.18
CA THR A 495 -70.62 59.32 -28.95
C THR A 495 -71.15 60.75 -29.02
N SER A 496 -70.35 61.70 -29.53
CA SER A 496 -70.76 63.09 -29.72
C SER A 496 -71.92 63.20 -30.72
N ILE A 497 -71.84 62.54 -31.88
CA ILE A 497 -72.91 62.52 -32.88
C ILE A 497 -74.18 61.97 -32.26
N ARG A 498 -74.09 60.82 -31.57
CA ARG A 498 -75.23 60.17 -30.92
C ARG A 498 -75.88 61.06 -29.85
N HIS A 499 -75.07 61.69 -28.99
CA HIS A 499 -75.59 62.56 -27.95
C HIS A 499 -76.35 63.77 -28.53
N ILE A 500 -75.80 64.38 -29.58
CA ILE A 500 -76.40 65.55 -30.23
C ILE A 500 -77.66 65.15 -31.00
N THR A 501 -77.66 64.04 -31.72
CA THR A 501 -78.86 63.54 -32.41
C THR A 501 -79.96 63.16 -31.42
N ASP A 502 -79.63 62.52 -30.30
CA ASP A 502 -80.61 62.25 -29.22
C ASP A 502 -81.26 63.56 -28.72
N MET A 503 -80.45 64.59 -28.46
CA MET A 503 -80.95 65.91 -28.02
C MET A 503 -81.90 66.57 -29.03
N LEU A 504 -81.59 66.46 -30.33
CA LEU A 504 -82.43 66.97 -31.42
C LEU A 504 -83.74 66.17 -31.54
N VAL A 505 -83.67 64.84 -31.51
CA VAL A 505 -84.83 63.92 -31.63
C VAL A 505 -85.80 64.11 -30.47
N PHE A 506 -85.30 64.23 -29.24
CA PHE A 506 -86.13 64.48 -28.05
C PHE A 506 -86.66 65.92 -27.95
N LYS A 507 -86.43 66.78 -28.96
CA LYS A 507 -86.80 68.21 -28.97
C LYS A 507 -86.30 68.98 -27.74
N ARG A 508 -85.14 68.58 -27.20
CA ARG A 508 -84.49 69.19 -26.02
C ARG A 508 -83.62 70.40 -26.37
N VAL A 509 -83.62 70.83 -27.63
CA VAL A 509 -82.87 71.99 -28.13
C VAL A 509 -83.84 73.18 -28.30
N PRO A 510 -83.72 74.24 -27.48
CA PRO A 510 -84.77 75.24 -27.31
C PRO A 510 -84.87 76.28 -28.44
N THR A 511 -83.82 76.44 -29.25
CA THR A 511 -83.69 77.52 -30.24
C THR A 511 -83.22 76.99 -31.59
N GLU A 512 -83.77 77.51 -32.69
CA GLU A 512 -83.35 77.14 -34.05
C GLU A 512 -81.86 77.40 -34.30
N SER A 513 -81.30 78.50 -33.77
CA SER A 513 -79.86 78.78 -33.86
C SER A 513 -78.99 77.67 -33.25
N LYS A 514 -79.38 77.09 -32.09
CA LYS A 514 -78.67 75.94 -31.50
C LYS A 514 -78.88 74.64 -32.27
N LYS A 515 -80.03 74.46 -32.94
CA LYS A 515 -80.22 73.28 -33.80
C LYS A 515 -79.28 73.33 -34.99
N GLN A 516 -79.11 74.52 -35.59
CA GLN A 516 -78.15 74.74 -36.66
C GLN A 516 -76.71 74.44 -36.23
N GLU A 517 -76.29 74.95 -35.06
CA GLU A 517 -74.98 74.63 -34.47
C GLU A 517 -74.80 73.12 -34.27
N TYR A 518 -75.84 72.42 -33.81
CA TYR A 518 -75.79 70.96 -33.61
C TYR A 518 -75.71 70.19 -34.94
N TYR A 519 -76.39 70.63 -35.99
CA TYR A 519 -76.23 70.06 -37.34
C TYR A 519 -74.80 70.23 -37.86
N GLU A 520 -74.20 71.41 -37.65
CA GLU A 520 -72.82 71.68 -38.02
C GLU A 520 -71.83 70.79 -37.24
N ILE A 521 -72.03 70.60 -35.94
CA ILE A 521 -71.19 69.70 -35.14
C ILE A 521 -71.33 68.25 -35.62
N ILE A 522 -72.55 67.78 -35.92
CA ILE A 522 -72.74 66.42 -36.48
C ILE A 522 -71.99 66.25 -37.80
N GLN A 523 -72.08 67.24 -38.69
CA GLN A 523 -71.35 67.24 -39.96
C GLN A 523 -69.85 67.16 -39.73
N GLN A 524 -69.29 68.02 -38.87
CA GLN A 524 -67.86 68.03 -38.55
C GLN A 524 -67.38 66.70 -37.95
N GLN A 525 -68.14 66.10 -37.02
CA GLN A 525 -67.78 64.80 -36.43
C GLN A 525 -67.87 63.65 -37.45
N SER A 526 -68.82 63.71 -38.39
CA SER A 526 -68.96 62.74 -39.48
C SER A 526 -67.81 62.84 -40.49
N GLU A 527 -67.40 64.07 -40.85
CA GLU A 527 -66.22 64.33 -41.69
C GLU A 527 -64.94 63.84 -40.98
N ARG A 528 -64.77 64.14 -39.69
CA ARG A 528 -63.65 63.65 -38.88
C ARG A 528 -63.58 62.12 -38.85
N LEU A 529 -64.70 61.43 -38.63
CA LEU A 529 -64.73 59.97 -38.64
C LEU A 529 -64.38 59.40 -40.02
N SER A 530 -64.87 60.03 -41.09
CA SER A 530 -64.55 59.65 -42.48
C SER A 530 -63.05 59.80 -42.77
N HIS A 531 -62.41 60.88 -42.31
CA HIS A 531 -60.97 61.05 -42.42
C HIS A 531 -60.19 59.96 -41.65
N LEU A 532 -60.63 59.61 -40.43
CA LEU A 532 -59.98 58.55 -39.64
C LEU A 532 -60.09 57.18 -40.32
N ILE A 533 -61.24 56.84 -40.89
CA ILE A 533 -61.43 55.60 -41.66
C ILE A 533 -60.53 55.59 -42.89
N ASN A 534 -60.49 56.69 -43.66
CA ASN A 534 -59.64 56.80 -44.85
C ASN A 534 -58.15 56.63 -44.50
N ASN A 535 -57.69 57.22 -43.38
CA ASN A 535 -56.32 57.06 -42.91
C ASN A 535 -55.98 55.59 -42.59
N ILE A 536 -56.91 54.83 -42.01
CA ILE A 536 -56.70 53.39 -41.72
C ILE A 536 -56.68 52.56 -43.00
N LEU A 537 -57.56 52.85 -43.95
CA LEU A 537 -57.57 52.18 -45.25
C LEU A 537 -56.28 52.45 -46.04
N ASP A 538 -55.82 53.69 -46.02
CA ASP A 538 -54.55 54.09 -46.62
C ASP A 538 -53.35 53.40 -45.93
N PHE A 539 -53.37 53.29 -44.60
CA PHE A 539 -52.37 52.54 -43.84
C PHE A 539 -52.38 51.05 -44.18
N SER A 540 -53.56 50.41 -44.29
CA SER A 540 -53.68 49.00 -44.66
C SER A 540 -53.14 48.74 -46.07
N LYS A 541 -53.45 49.61 -47.04
CA LYS A 541 -52.92 49.53 -48.41
C LYS A 541 -51.41 49.73 -48.46
N LEU A 542 -50.85 50.52 -47.55
CA LEU A 542 -49.39 50.69 -47.41
C LEU A 542 -48.74 49.43 -46.80
N GLU A 543 -49.33 48.81 -45.78
CA GLU A 543 -48.82 47.56 -45.18
C GLU A 543 -48.83 46.38 -46.19
N GLU A 544 -49.85 46.30 -47.03
CA GLU A 544 -49.97 45.26 -48.06
C GLU A 544 -49.09 45.55 -49.30
N GLY A 545 -48.40 46.69 -49.33
CA GLY A 545 -47.53 47.10 -50.44
C GLY A 545 -48.28 47.49 -51.72
N GLU A 546 -49.60 47.73 -51.64
CA GLU A 546 -50.45 47.97 -52.80
C GLU A 546 -50.55 49.45 -53.22
N LYS A 547 -50.02 50.39 -52.42
CA LYS A 547 -50.07 51.83 -52.78
C LYS A 547 -49.07 52.13 -53.90
N LYS A 548 -49.56 52.25 -55.13
CA LYS A 548 -48.77 52.66 -56.30
C LYS A 548 -48.59 54.18 -56.29
N PHE A 549 -47.39 54.64 -55.92
CA PHE A 549 -47.02 56.05 -56.02
C PHE A 549 -46.83 56.43 -57.50
N ARG A 550 -47.41 57.56 -57.91
CA ARG A 550 -47.08 58.23 -59.17
C ARG A 550 -46.19 59.41 -58.84
N PHE A 551 -44.94 59.34 -59.29
CA PHE A 551 -43.99 60.43 -59.11
C PHE A 551 -44.09 61.38 -60.30
N GLU A 552 -44.26 62.66 -60.02
CA GLU A 552 -44.31 63.72 -61.02
C GLU A 552 -43.54 64.97 -60.52
N PRO A 553 -42.96 65.79 -61.42
CA PRO A 553 -42.33 67.04 -61.04
C PRO A 553 -43.39 68.01 -60.50
N VAL A 554 -43.19 68.53 -59.30
CA VAL A 554 -44.12 69.46 -58.64
C VAL A 554 -43.38 70.71 -58.15
N PHE A 555 -44.04 71.87 -58.27
CA PHE A 555 -43.55 73.10 -57.65
C PHE A 555 -43.94 73.10 -56.17
N ILE A 556 -42.96 72.77 -55.30
CA ILE A 556 -43.16 72.71 -53.85
C ILE A 556 -43.75 74.02 -53.31
N ASP A 557 -43.34 75.18 -53.85
CA ASP A 557 -43.88 76.48 -53.45
C ASP A 557 -45.41 76.57 -53.63
N GLN A 558 -45.97 75.98 -54.67
CA GLN A 558 -47.42 75.98 -54.92
C GLN A 558 -48.14 75.08 -53.92
N ILE A 559 -47.64 73.87 -53.71
CA ILE A 559 -48.20 72.93 -52.72
C ILE A 559 -48.16 73.53 -51.32
N LEU A 560 -47.04 74.15 -50.94
CA LEU A 560 -46.90 74.80 -49.63
C LEU A 560 -47.85 75.99 -49.49
N GLN A 561 -48.04 76.80 -50.53
CA GLN A 561 -49.03 77.89 -50.50
C GLN A 561 -50.45 77.37 -50.34
N GLU A 562 -50.82 76.28 -51.01
CA GLU A 562 -52.13 75.63 -50.87
C GLU A 562 -52.33 75.11 -49.44
N ILE A 563 -51.32 74.43 -48.87
CA ILE A 563 -51.37 73.94 -47.49
C ILE A 563 -51.49 75.11 -46.50
N ILE A 564 -50.67 76.17 -46.66
CA ILE A 564 -50.71 77.35 -45.78
C ILE A 564 -52.08 78.04 -45.86
N THR A 565 -52.67 78.13 -47.05
CA THR A 565 -53.99 78.73 -47.26
C THR A 565 -55.08 77.89 -46.59
N SER A 566 -55.03 76.57 -46.76
CA SER A 566 -55.94 75.62 -46.10
C SER A 566 -55.83 75.68 -44.56
N PHE A 567 -54.60 75.73 -44.03
CA PHE A 567 -54.37 75.88 -42.59
C PHE A 567 -54.85 77.22 -42.04
N LYS A 568 -54.61 78.34 -42.75
CA LYS A 568 -55.11 79.67 -42.34
C LYS A 568 -56.63 79.70 -42.26
N ASN A 569 -57.32 79.00 -43.15
CA ASN A 569 -58.78 78.92 -43.16
C ASN A 569 -59.34 78.03 -42.03
N SER A 570 -58.56 77.08 -41.52
CA SER A 570 -59.00 76.13 -40.49
C SER A 570 -58.67 76.53 -39.05
N ILE A 571 -57.97 77.65 -38.83
CA ILE A 571 -57.61 78.14 -37.49
C ILE A 571 -58.61 79.20 -37.05
N PRO A 572 -59.40 78.98 -35.98
CA PRO A 572 -60.20 80.03 -35.36
C PRO A 572 -59.28 81.07 -34.71
N ASP A 573 -59.59 82.34 -34.94
CA ASP A 573 -58.80 83.54 -34.62
C ASP A 573 -57.80 83.46 -33.42
N LYS A 574 -56.54 83.81 -33.73
CA LYS A 574 -55.52 84.47 -32.87
C LYS A 574 -54.57 83.69 -31.93
N SER A 575 -54.36 82.38 -32.03
CA SER A 575 -53.36 81.70 -31.16
C SER A 575 -52.07 81.19 -31.83
N PHE A 576 -52.01 81.10 -33.17
CA PHE A 576 -50.84 80.54 -33.87
C PHE A 576 -50.35 81.44 -35.01
N LYS A 577 -49.03 81.68 -35.07
CA LYS A 577 -48.36 82.42 -36.16
C LYS A 577 -47.69 81.42 -37.12
N VAL A 578 -48.26 81.24 -38.30
CA VAL A 578 -47.64 80.44 -39.38
C VAL A 578 -46.57 81.29 -40.06
N ILE A 579 -45.31 80.85 -40.00
CA ILE A 579 -44.16 81.52 -40.64
C ILE A 579 -43.68 80.64 -41.79
N TYR A 580 -43.90 81.10 -43.03
CA TYR A 580 -43.23 80.54 -44.20
C TYR A 580 -41.91 81.28 -44.43
N LYS A 581 -40.78 80.56 -44.37
CA LYS A 581 -39.49 81.09 -44.78
C LYS A 581 -39.11 80.41 -46.09
N GLN A 582 -39.23 81.14 -47.18
CA GLN A 582 -38.77 80.69 -48.49
C GLN A 582 -37.23 80.64 -48.46
N GLY A 583 -36.67 79.45 -48.62
CA GLY A 583 -35.23 79.28 -48.75
C GLY A 583 -34.79 79.64 -50.16
N ASN A 584 -33.76 80.49 -50.32
CA ASN A 584 -33.15 80.71 -51.62
C ASN A 584 -32.41 79.43 -52.03
N ARG A 585 -33.01 78.68 -52.96
CA ARG A 585 -32.55 77.44 -53.60
C ARG A 585 -32.89 76.16 -52.82
N LEU A 586 -33.97 75.51 -53.23
CA LEU A 586 -34.01 74.06 -53.34
C LEU A 586 -33.75 73.72 -54.83
N PRO A 587 -32.90 72.72 -55.16
CA PRO A 587 -32.63 72.33 -56.54
C PRO A 587 -33.87 71.80 -57.26
#